data_AF-X5MMU2-F1
#
_entry.id   AF-X5MMU2-F1
#
_cell.length_a   1.000
_cell.length_b   1.000
_cell.length_c   1.000
_cell.angle_alpha   90.00
_cell.angle_beta   90.00
_cell.angle_gamma   90.00
#
_symmetry.space_group_name_H-M   'P 1'
#
loop_
_entity.id
_entity.type
_entity.pdbx_description
1 polymer ?
#
loop_
_entity_poly.entity_id
_entity_poly.type
_entity_poly.pdbx_seq_one_letter_code
_entity_poly.pdbx_strand_id
1 'polypeptide(L)' 'MADFLAMGGYGSFVWPAYGVTALVVVGLIVWSAQAHRAVKARVALLEAQADRPGS' A
#
# COMPACT_ATOMS: atom_id res chain seq x y z
N MET A 1 -17.27 -20.42 18.95
CA MET A 1 -16.70 -19.61 17.83
C MET A 1 -15.68 -18.58 18.34
N ALA A 2 -15.88 -18.00 19.53
CA ALA A 2 -14.86 -17.21 20.22
C ALA A 2 -13.68 -18.04 20.79
N ASP A 3 -13.85 -19.35 20.99
CA ASP A 3 -12.83 -20.22 21.59
C ASP A 3 -11.56 -20.42 20.76
N PHE A 4 -11.60 -20.24 19.44
CA PHE A 4 -10.41 -20.27 18.58
C PHE A 4 -9.63 -18.95 18.62
N LEU A 5 -10.34 -17.82 18.78
CA LEU A 5 -9.73 -16.51 19.07
C LEU A 5 -9.23 -16.44 20.51
N ALA A 6 -9.78 -17.28 21.38
CA ALA A 6 -9.45 -17.39 22.80
C ALA A 6 -8.80 -18.73 23.14
N MET A 7 -7.99 -19.32 22.24
CA MET A 7 -7.13 -20.48 22.55
C MET A 7 -6.30 -20.13 23.82
N GLY A 8 -6.79 -20.55 24.99
CA GLY A 8 -6.16 -20.31 26.30
C GLY A 8 -5.92 -18.85 26.70
N GLY A 9 -6.69 -17.87 26.20
CA GLY A 9 -6.60 -16.47 26.66
C GLY A 9 -5.51 -15.57 26.02
N TYR A 10 -4.70 -16.08 25.08
CA TYR A 10 -3.60 -15.33 24.47
C TYR A 10 -3.90 -14.68 23.10
N GLY A 11 -5.00 -15.06 22.43
CA GLY A 11 -5.25 -14.59 21.06
C GLY A 11 -5.42 -13.07 20.96
N SER A 12 -5.99 -12.43 21.99
CA SER A 12 -6.11 -10.97 22.07
C SER A 12 -4.77 -10.21 22.07
N PHE A 13 -3.66 -10.86 22.43
CA PHE A 13 -2.31 -10.27 22.34
C PHE A 13 -1.65 -10.48 20.98
N VAL A 14 -2.03 -11.54 20.28
CA VAL A 14 -1.44 -11.95 19.00
C VAL A 14 -2.08 -11.23 17.81
N TRP A 15 -3.40 -11.04 17.83
CA TRP A 15 -4.14 -10.33 16.79
C TRP A 15 -3.67 -8.89 16.54
N PRO A 16 -3.35 -8.06 17.56
CA PRO A 16 -2.80 -6.73 17.35
C PRO A 16 -1.45 -6.77 16.62
N ALA A 17 -0.56 -7.72 16.94
CA ALA A 17 0.74 -7.85 16.27
C ALA A 17 0.58 -8.19 14.76
N TYR A 18 -0.34 -9.10 14.44
CA TYR A 18 -0.72 -9.36 13.05
C TYR A 18 -1.42 -8.18 12.40
N GLY A 19 -2.25 -7.44 13.14
CA GLY A 19 -2.91 -6.22 12.67
C GLY A 19 -1.90 -5.12 12.30
N VAL A 20 -0.89 -4.89 13.14
CA VAL A 20 0.20 -3.94 12.84
C VAL A 20 0.99 -4.39 11.62
N THR A 21 1.34 -5.67 11.53
CA THR A 21 2.04 -6.23 10.36
C THR A 21 1.23 -6.03 9.09
N ALA A 22 -0.06 -6.40 9.10
CA ALA A 22 -0.96 -6.21 7.98
C ALA A 22 -1.08 -4.73 7.60
N LEU A 23 -1.15 -3.82 8.58
CA LEU A 23 -1.24 -2.39 8.36
C LEU A 23 0.04 -1.82 7.71
N VAL A 24 1.22 -2.28 8.13
CA VAL A 24 2.50 -1.92 7.50
C VAL A 24 2.54 -2.42 6.05
N VAL A 25 2.18 -3.67 5.80
CA VAL A 25 2.16 -4.26 4.45
C VAL A 25 1.20 -3.51 3.54
N VAL A 26 -0.03 -3.25 3.99
CA VAL A 26 -1.04 -2.46 3.26
C VAL A 26 -0.53 -1.05 3.01
N GLY A 27 0.07 -0.39 4.01
CA GLY A 27 0.67 0.92 3.86
C GLY A 27 1.76 0.96 2.79
N LEU A 28 2.62 -0.07 2.75
CA LEU A 28 3.68 -0.20 1.75
C LEU A 28 3.13 -0.41 0.33
N ILE A 29 2.08 -1.23 0.20
CA ILE A 29 1.40 -1.47 -1.08
C ILE A 29 0.74 -0.17 -1.58
N VAL A 30 0.04 0.56 -0.70
CA VAL A 30 -0.59 1.84 -1.04
C VAL A 30 0.47 2.86 -1.44
N TRP A 31 1.56 2.97 -0.69
CA TRP A 31 2.64 3.89 -1.00
C TRP A 31 3.29 3.55 -2.35
N SER A 32 3.59 2.27 -2.59
CA SER A 32 4.10 1.80 -3.88
C SER A 32 3.13 2.12 -5.02
N ALA A 33 1.84 1.81 -4.86
CA ALA A 33 0.83 2.13 -5.86
C ALA A 33 0.73 3.64 -6.14
N GLN A 34 0.80 4.48 -5.11
CA GLN A 34 0.81 5.94 -5.28
C GLN A 34 2.09 6.44 -5.95
N ALA A 35 3.25 5.91 -5.58
CA ALA A 35 4.52 6.26 -6.21
C ALA A 35 4.51 5.90 -7.70
N HIS A 36 3.97 4.73 -8.06
CA HIS A 36 3.81 4.30 -9.46
C HIS A 36 2.87 5.24 -10.24
N ARG A 37 1.78 5.70 -9.63
CA ARG A 37 0.88 6.69 -10.25
C ARG A 37 1.55 8.05 -10.45
N ALA A 38 2.35 8.49 -9.48
CA ALA A 38 3.10 9.75 -9.56
C ALA A 38 4.16 9.71 -10.67
N VAL A 39 4.83 8.58 -10.86
CA VAL A 39 5.80 8.39 -11.94
C VAL A 39 5.11 8.39 -13.30
N LYS A 40 4.00 7.66 -13.47
CA LYS A 40 3.22 7.69 -14.71
C LYS A 40 2.72 9.08 -15.08
N ALA A 41 2.28 9.88 -14.11
CA ALA A 41 1.85 11.26 -14.36
C ALA A 41 3.00 12.14 -14.86
N ARG A 42 4.22 11.95 -14.34
CA ARG A 42 5.40 12.70 -14.78
C ARG A 42 5.82 12.30 -16.20
N VAL A 43 5.76 11.02 -16.54
CA VAL A 43 6.06 10.54 -17.90
C VAL A 43 5.05 11.11 -18.90
N ALA A 44 3.75 11.05 -18.60
CA ALA A 44 2.72 11.61 -19.49
C ALA A 44 2.88 13.11 -19.74
N LEU A 45 3.31 13.88 -18.74
CA LEU A 45 3.58 15.31 -18.90
C LEU A 45 4.80 15.59 -19.78
N LEU A 46 5.84 14.76 -19.68
CA LEU A 46 7.04 14.88 -20.51
C LEU A 46 6.80 14.44 -21.95
N GLU A 47 6.05 13.35 -22.16
CA GLU A 47 5.61 12.93 -23.50
C GLU A 47 4.74 13.99 -24.16
N ALA A 48 3.80 14.61 -23.44
CA ALA A 48 2.98 15.71 -23.98
C ALA A 48 3.78 16.98 -24.32
N GLN A 49 4.97 17.16 -23.74
CA GLN A 49 5.89 18.25 -24.08
C GLN A 49 6.84 17.89 -25.22
N ALA A 50 7.29 16.64 -25.28
CA ALA A 50 8.14 16.12 -26.35
C ALA A 50 7.37 15.90 -27.67
N ASP A 51 6.08 15.59 -27.59
CA ASP A 51 5.15 15.45 -28.72
C ASP A 51 4.63 16.81 -29.23
N ARG A 52 5.11 17.95 -28.70
CA ARG A 52 4.98 19.23 -29.41
C ARG A 52 6.05 19.30 -30.48
N PRO A 53 5.74 19.06 -31.77
CA PRO A 53 6.69 19.22 -32.85
C PRO A 53 6.61 20.69 -33.28
N GLY A 54 7.61 21.50 -32.92
CA GLY A 54 7.78 22.82 -33.51
C GLY A 54 8.10 23.93 -32.52
N SER A 55 9.40 24.18 -32.38
CA SER A 55 9.96 25.54 -32.41
C SER A 55 11.20 25.50 -33.28
#